data_AF-A0A7V9F380-F1
#
_entry.id   AF-A0A7V9F380-F1
#
_cell.length_a   1.000
_cell.length_b   1.000
_cell.length_c   1.000
_cell.angle_alpha   90.00
_cell.angle_beta   90.00
_cell.angle_gamma   90.00
#
_symmetry.space_group_name_H-M   'P 1'
#
loop_
_entity.id
_entity.type
_entity.pdbx_description
1 polymer ?
#
loop_
_entity_poly.entity_id
_entity_poly.type
_entity_poly.pdbx_seq_one_letter_code
_entity_poly.pdbx_strand_id
1 'polypeptide(L)'
;MSSQSLDVLGKWWLPGHEGHRVTGRLTWDVVEGGTLEMLGELRPIALKDNVLPDGSVQKYREPLTKVDQQYPMILGEVDDEGYTLLGSWSLNGRGFHRLREHRERVCVNGVLVGAWYTDGDDLQADRAVFDIRHLTTWVDDSGVKTTYPRVEGEPNGPWAIVTAKHRRTRKIGHGDLTVKLWHHFDWTGDGEWTHGIAESWKLTVESKTMSDVDALTNVAVDVRALVTIAAGKSAEIEKVVLQHPAVASTIGSPPRSIREDISYYSRWSHRAAEEPPARRQDLYFDLMTFGGIRGLGRWLTVARKYPTELRRVMATRYTGDMYVEDRIMNTCAALESFDGTRRRNRRREDVEFADRITACVKFAPPQLSALLVEDMTTWVAAVVRVRNQVAHHGHVFRETGTAGEHLLAEQLYWLFVMCMLRVSGAPDAVFDSIGCHGQIRWLTEQARERPAT
;
A
#
# COMPACT_ATOMS: atom_id res chain seq x y z
N MET A 1 3.34 4.61 -19.57
CA MET A 1 2.71 5.85 -19.07
C MET A 1 2.23 5.60 -17.66
N SER A 2 2.79 6.26 -16.65
CA SER A 2 2.26 6.15 -15.28
C SER A 2 1.03 7.06 -15.19
N SER A 3 -0.17 6.49 -15.26
CA SER A 3 -1.41 7.25 -14.99
C SER A 3 -1.48 7.51 -13.47
N GLN A 4 -0.78 8.53 -13.00
CA GLN A 4 -0.83 8.94 -11.59
C GLN A 4 -1.86 10.05 -11.34
N SER A 5 -2.40 10.63 -12.42
CA SER A 5 -3.45 11.62 -12.36
C SER A 5 -4.54 11.34 -13.39
N LEU A 6 -5.75 11.80 -13.08
CA LEU A 6 -6.87 11.87 -14.01
C LEU A 6 -7.33 13.33 -14.07
N ASP A 7 -7.73 13.76 -15.26
CA ASP A 7 -8.34 15.06 -15.48
C ASP A 7 -9.33 14.92 -16.64
N VAL A 8 -10.59 14.67 -16.29
CA VAL A 8 -11.62 14.28 -17.25
C VAL A 8 -12.90 15.08 -17.06
N LEU A 9 -13.56 15.41 -18.17
CA LEU A 9 -14.86 16.08 -18.19
C LEU A 9 -15.91 15.07 -18.64
N GLY A 10 -16.91 14.85 -17.80
CA GLY A 10 -17.92 13.81 -18.04
C GLY A 10 -19.30 14.16 -17.50
N LYS A 11 -20.18 13.16 -17.57
CA LYS A 11 -21.51 13.19 -16.94
C LYS A 11 -21.48 12.27 -15.72
N TRP A 12 -22.08 12.70 -14.62
CA TRP A 12 -22.02 12.02 -13.33
C TRP A 12 -23.42 11.88 -12.73
N TRP A 13 -23.71 10.76 -12.07
CA TRP A 13 -25.01 10.49 -11.45
C TRP A 13 -24.90 9.50 -10.29
N LEU A 14 -25.97 9.37 -9.50
CA LEU A 14 -26.06 8.35 -8.44
C LEU A 14 -26.69 7.06 -8.99
N PRO A 15 -26.30 5.87 -8.51
CA PRO A 15 -27.00 4.63 -8.82
C PRO A 15 -28.51 4.75 -8.56
N GLY A 16 -29.36 4.28 -9.49
CA GLY A 16 -30.81 4.40 -9.42
C GLY A 16 -31.37 5.78 -9.82
N HIS A 17 -30.49 6.73 -10.19
CA HIS A 17 -30.84 8.06 -10.69
C HIS A 17 -30.26 8.30 -12.10
N GLU A 18 -30.30 7.30 -12.98
CA GLU A 18 -29.70 7.35 -14.32
C GLU A 18 -30.30 8.46 -15.22
N GLY A 19 -31.51 8.90 -14.90
CA GLY A 19 -32.19 10.03 -15.56
C GLY A 19 -31.71 11.41 -15.10
N HIS A 20 -30.95 11.52 -14.01
CA HIS A 20 -30.42 12.77 -13.47
C HIS A 20 -28.89 12.79 -13.58
N ARG A 21 -28.40 13.14 -14.77
CA ARG A 21 -26.96 13.22 -15.07
C ARG A 21 -26.46 14.66 -15.04
N VAL A 22 -25.40 14.90 -14.30
CA VAL A 22 -24.83 16.23 -14.08
C VAL A 22 -23.46 16.32 -14.73
N THR A 23 -23.22 17.36 -15.53
CA THR A 23 -21.90 17.60 -16.12
C THR A 23 -20.91 18.07 -15.05
N GLY A 24 -19.72 17.48 -15.02
CA GLY A 24 -18.67 17.85 -14.08
C GLY A 24 -17.28 17.39 -14.51
N ARG A 25 -16.25 18.00 -13.91
CA ARG A 25 -14.84 17.69 -14.12
C ARG A 25 -14.32 16.91 -12.91
N LEU A 26 -13.80 15.71 -13.16
CA LEU A 26 -13.08 14.92 -12.16
C LEU A 26 -11.59 15.18 -12.32
N THR A 27 -10.96 15.64 -11.24
CA THR A 27 -9.51 15.61 -11.09
C THR A 27 -9.14 14.57 -10.05
N TRP A 28 -8.09 13.81 -10.32
CA TRP A 28 -7.51 12.86 -9.36
C TRP A 28 -6.01 13.03 -9.35
N ASP A 29 -5.44 13.09 -8.16
CA ASP A 29 -4.02 12.90 -7.94
C ASP A 29 -3.82 11.93 -6.77
N VAL A 30 -2.77 11.11 -6.85
CA VAL A 30 -2.47 10.09 -5.83
C VAL A 30 -2.13 10.67 -4.44
N VAL A 31 -1.70 11.93 -4.34
CA VAL A 31 -1.39 12.62 -3.08
C VAL A 31 -2.63 13.32 -2.53
N GLU A 32 -3.28 14.14 -3.35
CA GLU A 32 -4.42 14.96 -2.91
C GLU A 32 -5.74 14.16 -2.83
N GLY A 33 -5.85 13.08 -3.60
CA GLY A 33 -7.08 12.33 -3.82
C GLY A 33 -7.88 12.90 -4.98
N GLY A 34 -9.18 12.61 -5.00
CA GLY A 34 -10.07 13.06 -6.06
C GLY A 34 -10.93 14.26 -5.67
N THR A 35 -11.17 15.15 -6.63
CA THR A 35 -12.19 16.19 -6.56
C THR A 35 -13.08 16.10 -7.80
N LEU A 36 -14.38 16.02 -7.59
CA LEU A 36 -15.39 16.17 -8.64
C LEU A 36 -16.07 17.54 -8.50
N GLU A 37 -15.91 18.38 -9.50
CA GLU A 37 -16.56 19.70 -9.60
C GLU A 37 -17.70 19.65 -10.60
N MET A 38 -18.94 19.87 -10.15
CA MET A 38 -20.14 19.74 -10.96
C MET A 38 -20.84 21.08 -11.19
N LEU A 39 -21.50 21.19 -12.33
CA LEU A 39 -22.33 22.36 -12.69
C LEU A 39 -23.72 22.34 -12.04
N GLY A 40 -24.08 21.24 -11.38
CA GLY A 40 -25.30 21.02 -10.62
C GLY A 40 -25.06 20.10 -9.44
N GLU A 41 -26.13 19.50 -8.90
CA GLU A 41 -26.10 18.67 -7.71
C GLU A 41 -26.47 17.23 -8.03
N LEU A 42 -25.80 16.25 -7.41
CA LEU A 42 -26.05 14.83 -7.70
C LEU A 42 -27.44 14.35 -7.25
N ARG A 43 -27.97 14.96 -6.18
CA ARG A 43 -29.32 14.69 -5.71
C ARG A 43 -30.28 15.70 -6.30
N PRO A 44 -31.40 15.26 -6.90
CA PRO A 44 -32.45 16.18 -7.32
C PRO A 44 -32.94 17.05 -6.16
N ILE A 45 -33.26 18.31 -6.45
CA ILE A 45 -33.73 19.26 -5.43
C ILE A 45 -35.12 18.85 -4.95
N ALA A 46 -35.23 18.50 -3.67
CA ALA A 46 -36.49 18.32 -2.98
C ALA A 46 -37.01 19.67 -2.44
N LEU A 47 -38.10 20.17 -3.02
CA LEU A 47 -38.82 21.34 -2.53
C LEU A 47 -40.00 20.89 -1.67
N LYS A 48 -40.12 21.45 -0.47
CA LYS A 48 -41.24 21.23 0.46
C LYS A 48 -42.04 22.52 0.64
N ASP A 49 -43.32 22.35 0.87
CA ASP A 49 -44.26 23.43 1.15
C ASP A 49 -44.34 23.65 2.66
N ASN A 50 -44.09 24.88 3.11
CA ASN A 50 -44.34 25.33 4.47
C ASN A 50 -45.59 26.20 4.48
N VAL A 51 -46.69 25.69 5.03
CA VAL A 51 -47.95 26.45 5.13
C VAL A 51 -47.86 27.39 6.32
N LEU A 52 -47.94 28.69 6.06
CA LEU A 52 -47.86 29.74 7.06
C LEU A 52 -49.22 29.94 7.77
N PRO A 53 -49.25 30.57 8.96
CA PRO A 53 -50.49 30.78 9.73
C PRO A 53 -51.57 31.59 8.99
N ASP A 54 -51.19 32.39 8.00
CA ASP A 54 -52.09 33.16 7.14
C ASP A 54 -52.65 32.37 5.94
N GLY A 55 -52.29 31.08 5.83
CA GLY A 55 -52.68 30.19 4.72
C GLY A 55 -51.82 30.31 3.48
N SER A 56 -50.81 31.19 3.46
CA SER A 56 -49.84 31.27 2.35
C SER A 56 -48.85 30.10 2.38
N VAL A 57 -48.34 29.70 1.22
CA VAL A 57 -47.38 28.59 1.09
C VAL A 57 -46.00 29.13 0.76
N GLN A 58 -45.04 28.90 1.65
CA GLN A 58 -43.63 29.18 1.42
C GLN A 58 -42.92 27.90 0.99
N LYS A 59 -42.44 27.85 -0.25
CA LYS A 59 -41.56 26.77 -0.69
C LYS A 59 -40.19 26.93 -0.06
N TYR A 60 -39.69 25.85 0.53
CA TYR A 60 -38.32 25.78 1.00
C TYR A 60 -37.66 24.51 0.49
N ARG A 61 -36.34 24.57 0.37
CA ARG A 61 -35.53 23.42 0.03
C ARG A 61 -35.26 22.61 1.30
N GLU A 62 -35.51 21.31 1.24
CA GLU A 62 -35.18 20.43 2.36
C GLU A 62 -33.66 20.45 2.62
N PRO A 63 -33.22 20.77 3.84
CA PRO A 63 -31.80 20.76 4.17
C PRO A 63 -31.26 19.33 4.15
N LEU A 64 -30.12 19.14 3.48
CA LEU A 64 -29.42 17.86 3.48
C LEU A 64 -28.87 17.55 4.88
N THR A 65 -29.06 16.31 5.33
CA THR A 65 -28.38 15.79 6.51
C THR A 65 -26.91 15.50 6.20
N LYS A 66 -26.10 15.25 7.24
CA LYS A 66 -24.70 14.82 7.03
C LYS A 66 -24.62 13.49 6.26
N VAL A 67 -25.60 12.60 6.44
CA VAL A 67 -25.68 11.32 5.73
C VAL A 67 -26.00 11.56 4.26
N ASP A 68 -26.88 12.51 3.95
CA ASP A 68 -27.23 12.84 2.56
C ASP A 68 -26.07 13.44 1.77
N GLN A 69 -25.10 14.05 2.48
CA GLN A 69 -23.85 14.57 1.91
C GLN A 69 -22.80 13.49 1.66
N GLN A 70 -23.05 12.24 2.04
CA GLN A 70 -22.19 11.10 1.73
C GLN A 70 -22.73 10.37 0.51
N TYR A 71 -21.81 10.07 -0.41
CA TYR A 71 -22.06 9.33 -1.64
C TYR A 71 -21.16 8.11 -1.63
N PRO A 72 -21.66 6.94 -1.15
CA PRO A 72 -20.88 5.70 -1.20
C PRO A 72 -20.36 5.41 -2.61
N MET A 73 -21.18 5.74 -3.61
CA MET A 73 -20.89 5.51 -5.02
C MET A 73 -21.46 6.63 -5.91
N ILE A 74 -20.69 7.04 -6.91
CA ILE A 74 -21.12 7.94 -8.00
C ILE A 74 -20.69 7.31 -9.31
N LEU A 75 -21.57 7.27 -10.30
CA LEU A 75 -21.29 6.75 -11.63
C LEU A 75 -20.93 7.89 -12.56
N GLY A 76 -20.06 7.62 -13.53
CA GLY A 76 -19.61 8.58 -14.51
C GLY A 76 -19.43 8.00 -15.89
N GLU A 77 -19.53 8.84 -16.91
CA GLU A 77 -19.29 8.49 -18.30
C GLU A 77 -18.46 9.59 -18.97
N VAL A 78 -17.34 9.19 -19.57
CA VAL A 78 -16.43 10.05 -20.33
C VAL A 78 -16.07 9.29 -21.60
N ASP A 79 -16.36 9.84 -22.78
CA ASP A 79 -16.01 9.23 -24.08
C ASP A 79 -16.36 7.73 -24.18
N ASP A 80 -17.58 7.35 -23.78
CA ASP A 80 -18.10 5.97 -23.72
C ASP A 80 -17.39 5.03 -22.72
N GLU A 81 -16.44 5.54 -21.92
CA GLU A 81 -15.79 4.83 -20.84
C GLU A 81 -16.52 5.04 -19.50
N GLY A 82 -16.77 3.93 -18.79
CA GLY A 82 -17.46 3.95 -17.51
C GLY A 82 -16.53 4.25 -16.33
N TYR A 83 -16.96 5.16 -15.46
CA TYR A 83 -16.29 5.54 -14.22
C TYR A 83 -17.16 5.21 -13.02
N THR A 84 -16.54 4.71 -11.94
CA THR A 84 -17.19 4.57 -10.62
C THR A 84 -16.35 5.25 -9.56
N LEU A 85 -16.90 6.25 -8.89
CA LEU A 85 -16.28 6.97 -7.78
C LEU A 85 -16.74 6.38 -6.45
N LEU A 86 -15.81 6.18 -5.52
CA LEU A 86 -16.03 5.45 -4.27
C LEU A 86 -15.86 6.36 -3.06
N GLY A 87 -16.69 6.13 -2.03
CA GLY A 87 -16.54 6.73 -0.70
C GLY A 87 -16.46 8.25 -0.73
N SER A 88 -17.33 8.88 -1.52
CA SER A 88 -17.29 10.30 -1.82
C SER A 88 -18.16 11.12 -0.85
N TRP A 89 -17.88 12.42 -0.68
CA TRP A 89 -18.73 13.31 0.10
C TRP A 89 -18.70 14.76 -0.39
N SER A 90 -19.83 15.44 -0.23
CA SER A 90 -19.98 16.84 -0.61
C SER A 90 -19.17 17.75 0.33
N LEU A 91 -18.37 18.66 -0.26
CA LEU A 91 -17.64 19.71 0.46
C LEU A 91 -18.46 21.00 0.60
N ASN A 92 -19.64 21.05 -0.01
CA ASN A 92 -20.53 22.19 0.12
C ASN A 92 -21.01 22.32 1.58
N GLY A 93 -20.69 23.46 2.21
CA GLY A 93 -21.23 23.80 3.54
C GLY A 93 -22.75 23.95 3.52
N ARG A 94 -23.37 24.09 4.70
CA ARG A 94 -24.78 24.50 4.82
C ARG A 94 -24.94 25.94 4.29
N GLY A 95 -25.06 26.10 2.97
CA GLY A 95 -25.27 27.38 2.32
C GLY A 95 -26.71 27.86 2.50
N PHE A 96 -26.87 29.13 2.86
CA PHE A 96 -28.16 29.80 3.01
C PHE A 96 -28.97 29.83 1.70
N HIS A 97 -30.09 29.10 1.71
CA HIS A 97 -31.40 29.37 1.10
C HIS A 97 -31.49 30.10 -0.26
N ARG A 98 -31.52 29.33 -1.36
CA ARG A 98 -32.26 29.66 -2.61
C ARG A 98 -32.87 28.39 -3.23
N LEU A 99 -33.95 28.55 -4.00
CA LEU A 99 -34.70 27.46 -4.68
C LEU A 99 -34.01 26.92 -5.95
N ARG A 100 -32.72 27.22 -6.17
CA ARG A 100 -32.00 26.88 -7.42
C ARG A 100 -30.91 25.85 -7.15
N GLU A 101 -30.54 25.15 -8.22
CA GLU A 101 -29.38 24.25 -8.24
C GLU A 101 -28.09 25.06 -8.19
N HIS A 102 -27.09 24.51 -7.49
CA HIS A 102 -25.80 25.14 -7.32
C HIS A 102 -24.69 24.23 -7.81
N ARG A 103 -23.52 24.81 -8.05
CA ARG A 103 -22.30 24.03 -8.27
C ARG A 103 -22.02 23.20 -7.03
N GLU A 104 -21.75 21.91 -7.23
CA GLU A 104 -21.37 21.00 -6.17
C GLU A 104 -19.91 20.58 -6.31
N ARG A 105 -19.17 20.64 -5.19
CA ARG A 105 -17.82 20.09 -5.10
C ARG A 105 -17.84 18.87 -4.20
N VAL A 106 -17.36 17.75 -4.72
CA VAL A 106 -17.34 16.45 -4.03
C VAL A 106 -15.90 15.99 -3.88
N CYS A 107 -15.52 15.57 -2.67
CA CYS A 107 -14.26 14.86 -2.45
C CYS A 107 -14.47 13.37 -2.73
N VAL A 108 -13.51 12.73 -3.39
CA VAL A 108 -13.57 11.35 -3.87
C VAL A 108 -12.39 10.56 -3.29
N ASN A 109 -12.68 9.41 -2.68
CA ASN A 109 -11.67 8.55 -2.02
C ASN A 109 -11.08 7.46 -2.93
N GLY A 110 -11.78 7.10 -4.00
CA GLY A 110 -11.29 6.14 -4.99
C GLY A 110 -12.04 6.27 -6.31
N VAL A 111 -11.40 5.84 -7.40
CA VAL A 111 -11.94 5.86 -8.76
C VAL A 111 -11.66 4.53 -9.42
N LEU A 112 -12.68 3.94 -10.02
CA LEU A 112 -12.58 2.80 -10.92
C LEU A 112 -12.86 3.30 -12.33
N VAL A 113 -12.02 2.90 -13.28
CA VAL A 113 -12.13 3.26 -14.70
C VAL A 113 -12.27 1.99 -15.52
N GLY A 114 -13.24 1.95 -16.42
CA GLY A 114 -13.56 0.82 -17.28
C GLY A 114 -14.79 0.00 -16.85
N ALA A 115 -15.49 0.39 -15.78
CA ALA A 115 -16.72 -0.29 -15.35
C ALA A 115 -17.63 0.58 -14.46
N TRP A 116 -18.93 0.35 -14.57
CA TRP A 116 -19.94 0.80 -13.61
C TRP A 116 -20.23 -0.30 -12.59
N TYR A 117 -19.92 -0.04 -11.33
CA TYR A 117 -20.49 -0.82 -10.22
C TYR A 117 -21.75 -0.11 -9.77
N THR A 118 -22.82 -0.83 -9.49
CA THR A 118 -24.12 -0.22 -9.09
C THR A 118 -24.46 -0.47 -7.63
N ASP A 119 -23.74 -1.36 -6.97
CA ASP A 119 -23.86 -1.68 -5.56
C ASP A 119 -22.54 -1.34 -4.84
N GLY A 120 -22.64 -0.43 -3.87
CA GLY A 120 -21.49 0.06 -3.10
C GLY A 120 -20.92 -0.96 -2.12
N ASP A 121 -21.75 -1.91 -1.68
CA ASP A 121 -21.34 -2.96 -0.73
C ASP A 121 -20.80 -4.20 -1.45
N ASP A 122 -20.82 -4.22 -2.79
CA ASP A 122 -20.46 -5.36 -3.64
C ASP A 122 -19.35 -5.03 -4.64
N LEU A 123 -18.32 -4.30 -4.20
CA LEU A 123 -17.12 -4.12 -5.02
C LEU A 123 -16.35 -5.44 -5.10
N GLN A 124 -16.73 -6.26 -6.07
CA GLN A 124 -16.17 -7.59 -6.26
C GLN A 124 -15.28 -7.67 -7.49
N ALA A 125 -14.20 -8.43 -7.36
CA ALA A 125 -13.37 -8.89 -8.47
C ALA A 125 -12.93 -10.33 -8.19
N ASP A 126 -12.63 -11.10 -9.24
CA ASP A 126 -12.01 -12.41 -9.08
C ASP A 126 -10.50 -12.38 -9.37
N ARG A 127 -9.98 -11.23 -9.84
CA ARG A 127 -8.54 -10.99 -9.98
C ARG A 127 -8.18 -9.54 -9.74
N ALA A 128 -7.06 -9.34 -9.04
CA ALA A 128 -6.39 -8.06 -8.94
C ALA A 128 -4.91 -8.19 -9.33
N VAL A 129 -4.38 -7.22 -10.07
CA VAL A 129 -2.99 -7.12 -10.50
C VAL A 129 -2.39 -5.85 -9.91
N PHE A 130 -1.22 -5.96 -9.30
CA PHE A 130 -0.55 -4.90 -8.57
C PHE A 130 0.86 -4.68 -9.11
N ASP A 131 1.16 -3.42 -9.38
CA ASP A 131 2.52 -2.93 -9.57
C ASP A 131 3.03 -2.46 -8.21
N ILE A 132 4.04 -3.15 -7.68
CA ILE A 132 4.64 -2.80 -6.39
C ILE A 132 6.06 -2.34 -6.66
N ARG A 133 6.40 -1.12 -6.20
CA ARG A 133 7.75 -0.58 -6.29
C ARG A 133 8.74 -1.53 -5.62
N HIS A 134 9.90 -1.70 -6.24
CA HIS A 134 10.96 -2.63 -5.83
C HIS A 134 10.63 -4.12 -5.93
N LEU A 135 9.42 -4.53 -6.33
CA LEU A 135 9.06 -5.95 -6.50
C LEU A 135 9.98 -6.63 -7.52
N THR A 136 10.22 -6.00 -8.66
CA THR A 136 11.14 -6.52 -9.70
C THR A 136 12.54 -6.73 -9.14
N THR A 137 13.10 -5.72 -8.44
CA THR A 137 14.43 -5.83 -7.82
C THR A 137 14.45 -6.94 -6.77
N TRP A 138 13.43 -7.03 -5.91
CA TRP A 138 13.36 -8.04 -4.85
C TRP A 138 13.25 -9.47 -5.39
N VAL A 139 12.54 -9.67 -6.51
CA VAL A 139 12.48 -10.99 -7.15
C VAL A 139 13.84 -11.41 -7.73
N ASP A 140 14.65 -10.44 -8.19
CA ASP A 140 16.01 -10.60 -8.71
C ASP A 140 16.17 -11.74 -9.74
N ASP A 141 15.17 -11.90 -10.60
CA ASP A 141 15.15 -12.89 -11.69
C ASP A 141 14.81 -12.18 -13.00
N SER A 142 15.85 -11.59 -13.62
CA SER A 142 15.76 -10.83 -14.86
C SER A 142 15.63 -11.75 -16.06
N GLY A 143 14.70 -11.49 -16.97
CA GLY A 143 14.58 -12.18 -18.26
C GLY A 143 15.36 -11.52 -19.39
N VAL A 144 15.95 -10.34 -19.14
CA VAL A 144 16.71 -9.56 -20.11
C VAL A 144 18.20 -9.86 -20.00
N LYS A 145 18.85 -10.11 -21.13
CA LYS A 145 20.30 -10.20 -21.24
C LYS A 145 20.77 -9.29 -22.37
N THR A 146 21.76 -8.46 -22.09
CA THR A 146 22.45 -7.65 -23.10
C THR A 146 23.85 -8.23 -23.34
N THR A 147 24.20 -8.50 -24.59
CA THR A 147 25.56 -8.91 -24.99
C THR A 147 26.18 -7.86 -25.92
N TYR A 148 27.49 -7.68 -25.79
CA TYR A 148 28.28 -6.72 -26.57
C TYR A 148 29.37 -7.47 -27.36
N PRO A 149 29.06 -7.98 -28.57
CA PRO A 149 29.96 -8.86 -29.34
C PRO A 149 31.38 -8.30 -29.55
N ARG A 150 31.54 -6.97 -29.69
CA ARG A 150 32.86 -6.36 -29.82
C ARG A 150 33.76 -6.55 -28.60
N VAL A 151 33.16 -6.56 -27.41
CA VAL A 151 33.87 -6.84 -26.15
C VAL A 151 34.15 -8.34 -26.02
N GLU A 152 33.34 -9.18 -26.67
CA GLU A 152 33.45 -10.64 -26.68
C GLU A 152 34.32 -11.21 -27.83
N GLY A 153 35.03 -10.34 -28.57
CA GLY A 153 36.03 -10.75 -29.57
C GLY A 153 35.52 -10.90 -31.00
N GLU A 154 34.27 -10.48 -31.30
CA GLU A 154 33.77 -10.47 -32.67
C GLU A 154 34.19 -9.21 -33.45
N PRO A 155 34.76 -9.35 -34.66
CA PRO A 155 35.45 -8.25 -35.35
C PRO A 155 34.55 -7.15 -35.93
N ASN A 156 33.23 -7.38 -36.09
CA ASN A 156 32.39 -6.57 -36.99
C ASN A 156 31.09 -5.97 -36.37
N GLY A 157 31.08 -5.45 -35.13
CA GLY A 157 29.83 -4.85 -34.63
C GLY A 157 29.91 -3.83 -33.50
N PRO A 158 29.48 -2.56 -33.69
CA PRO A 158 29.17 -1.63 -32.60
C PRO A 158 27.74 -1.81 -32.05
N TRP A 159 27.14 -2.98 -32.24
CA TRP A 159 25.75 -3.26 -31.86
C TRP A 159 25.69 -4.07 -30.56
N ALA A 160 24.58 -3.96 -29.85
CA ALA A 160 24.26 -4.78 -28.69
C ALA A 160 23.10 -5.72 -29.05
N ILE A 161 23.16 -6.99 -28.63
CA ILE A 161 21.98 -7.87 -28.68
C ILE A 161 21.29 -7.79 -27.33
N VAL A 162 20.02 -7.41 -27.36
CA VAL A 162 19.13 -7.52 -26.20
C VAL A 162 18.24 -8.74 -26.42
N THR A 163 18.38 -9.74 -25.56
CA THR A 163 17.51 -10.93 -25.55
C THR A 163 16.56 -10.85 -24.36
N ALA A 164 15.25 -10.85 -24.63
CA ALA A 164 14.21 -10.90 -23.61
C ALA A 164 13.52 -12.27 -23.63
N LYS A 165 13.48 -12.95 -22.48
CA LYS A 165 12.79 -14.24 -22.30
C LYS A 165 11.90 -14.20 -21.06
N HIS A 166 10.64 -14.61 -21.21
CA HIS A 166 9.74 -14.70 -20.07
C HIS A 166 10.28 -15.67 -19.02
N ARG A 167 10.28 -15.23 -17.76
CA ARG A 167 10.58 -16.07 -16.62
C ARG A 167 9.32 -16.82 -16.17
N ARG A 168 9.53 -17.96 -15.50
CA ARG A 168 8.45 -18.83 -15.07
C ARG A 168 7.61 -18.14 -13.99
N THR A 169 6.29 -18.09 -14.19
CA THR A 169 5.34 -17.65 -13.15
C THR A 169 5.48 -18.49 -11.89
N ARG A 170 5.63 -17.82 -10.75
CA ARG A 170 5.69 -18.43 -9.43
C ARG A 170 4.33 -18.25 -8.76
N LYS A 171 3.76 -19.32 -8.20
CA LYS A 171 2.42 -19.28 -7.58
C LYS A 171 2.33 -20.06 -6.29
N ILE A 172 1.45 -19.61 -5.39
CA ILE A 172 1.14 -20.27 -4.12
C ILE A 172 -0.35 -20.05 -3.77
N GLY A 173 -0.97 -21.02 -3.11
CA GLY A 173 -2.32 -20.85 -2.56
C GLY A 173 -2.29 -20.17 -1.19
N HIS A 174 -3.27 -19.33 -0.90
CA HIS A 174 -3.43 -18.65 0.39
C HIS A 174 -4.92 -18.54 0.74
N GLY A 175 -5.43 -19.48 1.53
CA GLY A 175 -6.87 -19.64 1.70
C GLY A 175 -7.54 -20.00 0.37
N ASP A 176 -8.59 -19.26 0.01
CA ASP A 176 -9.30 -19.42 -1.27
C ASP A 176 -8.64 -18.64 -2.43
N LEU A 177 -7.57 -17.92 -2.15
CA LEU A 177 -6.84 -17.11 -3.11
C LEU A 177 -5.63 -17.84 -3.69
N THR A 178 -5.27 -17.50 -4.93
CA THR A 178 -4.01 -17.86 -5.57
C THR A 178 -3.18 -16.61 -5.77
N VAL A 179 -2.00 -16.57 -5.15
CA VAL A 179 -1.04 -15.48 -5.27
C VAL A 179 0.01 -15.87 -6.31
N LYS A 180 0.24 -14.99 -7.28
CA LYS A 180 1.19 -15.19 -8.37
C LYS A 180 2.17 -14.03 -8.46
N LEU A 181 3.43 -14.36 -8.71
CA LEU A 181 4.42 -13.44 -9.25
C LEU A 181 4.67 -13.86 -10.69
N TRP A 182 4.46 -12.96 -11.64
CA TRP A 182 4.67 -13.25 -13.05
C TRP A 182 5.49 -12.15 -13.73
N HIS A 183 6.21 -12.56 -14.78
CA HIS A 183 7.18 -11.74 -15.46
C HIS A 183 6.55 -11.08 -16.69
N HIS A 184 6.60 -9.76 -16.71
CA HIS A 184 5.98 -8.91 -17.71
C HIS A 184 7.03 -8.11 -18.49
N PHE A 185 6.78 -7.90 -19.78
CA PHE A 185 7.58 -7.03 -20.62
C PHE A 185 6.69 -5.94 -21.21
N ASP A 186 7.20 -4.71 -21.15
CA ASP A 186 6.64 -3.57 -21.85
C ASP A 186 7.62 -3.11 -22.92
N TRP A 187 7.11 -2.80 -24.10
CA TRP A 187 7.88 -2.09 -25.12
C TRP A 187 7.99 -0.63 -24.71
N THR A 188 9.19 -0.07 -24.81
CA THR A 188 9.48 1.34 -24.53
C THR A 188 10.14 2.01 -25.72
N GLY A 189 10.12 3.33 -25.73
CA GLY A 189 10.57 4.15 -26.86
C GLY A 189 9.43 4.56 -27.78
N ASP A 190 9.77 5.33 -28.81
CA ASP A 190 8.83 5.85 -29.82
C ASP A 190 8.57 4.86 -30.97
N GLY A 191 9.29 3.73 -31.02
CA GLY A 191 9.15 2.72 -32.05
C GLY A 191 9.69 3.13 -33.43
N GLU A 192 10.32 4.30 -33.53
CA GLU A 192 10.89 4.83 -34.77
C GLU A 192 12.40 5.04 -34.62
N TRP A 193 12.82 5.77 -33.58
CA TRP A 193 14.21 6.13 -33.28
C TRP A 193 14.70 5.52 -31.98
N THR A 194 13.79 5.29 -31.04
CA THR A 194 14.08 4.71 -29.73
C THR A 194 13.30 3.42 -29.54
N HIS A 195 14.02 2.36 -29.20
CA HIS A 195 13.46 1.05 -28.92
C HIS A 195 14.04 0.55 -27.60
N GLY A 196 13.18 0.06 -26.73
CA GLY A 196 13.56 -0.52 -25.46
C GLY A 196 12.58 -1.58 -25.01
N ILE A 197 13.05 -2.39 -24.07
CA ILE A 197 12.24 -3.38 -23.38
C ILE A 197 12.38 -3.07 -21.89
N ALA A 198 11.26 -2.78 -21.23
CA ALA A 198 11.20 -2.71 -19.79
C ALA A 198 10.73 -4.06 -19.26
N GLU A 199 11.46 -4.61 -18.29
CA GLU A 199 11.03 -5.82 -17.58
C GLU A 199 10.44 -5.46 -16.22
N SER A 200 9.41 -6.20 -15.81
CA SER A 200 8.85 -6.06 -14.47
C SER A 200 8.30 -7.38 -13.94
N TRP A 201 8.29 -7.50 -12.62
CA TRP A 201 7.50 -8.53 -11.94
C TRP A 201 6.22 -7.92 -11.40
N LYS A 202 5.11 -8.61 -11.64
CA LYS A 202 3.77 -8.19 -11.25
C LYS A 202 3.24 -9.13 -10.17
N LEU A 203 2.56 -8.59 -9.17
CA LEU A 203 1.80 -9.38 -8.21
C LEU A 203 0.38 -9.56 -8.74
N THR A 204 -0.12 -10.78 -8.75
CA THR A 204 -1.50 -11.07 -9.10
C THR A 204 -2.15 -11.92 -8.02
N VAL A 205 -3.32 -11.51 -7.58
CA VAL A 205 -4.15 -12.24 -6.61
C VAL A 205 -5.43 -12.65 -7.33
N GLU A 206 -5.70 -13.95 -7.36
CA GLU A 206 -6.87 -14.53 -8.01
C GLU A 206 -7.72 -15.27 -6.99
N SER A 207 -9.04 -15.12 -7.11
CA SER A 207 -10.02 -15.93 -6.41
C SER A 207 -10.72 -16.87 -7.41
N LYS A 208 -11.19 -18.02 -6.94
CA LYS A 208 -12.01 -18.93 -7.77
C LYS A 208 -13.44 -18.43 -7.94
N THR A 209 -13.91 -17.65 -6.98
CA THR A 209 -15.23 -17.00 -6.96
C THR A 209 -15.03 -15.50 -6.90
N MET A 210 -16.09 -14.74 -7.15
CA MET A 210 -16.06 -13.31 -6.85
C MET A 210 -15.63 -13.10 -5.39
N SER A 211 -14.75 -12.12 -5.19
CA SER A 211 -14.19 -11.77 -3.89
C SER A 211 -14.30 -10.27 -3.72
N ASP A 212 -14.52 -9.84 -2.48
CA ASP A 212 -14.34 -8.46 -2.08
C ASP A 212 -12.93 -7.98 -2.48
N VAL A 213 -12.86 -6.81 -3.10
CA VAL A 213 -11.61 -6.15 -3.46
C VAL A 213 -10.71 -5.97 -2.24
N ASP A 214 -11.25 -5.72 -1.05
CA ASP A 214 -10.47 -5.62 0.19
C ASP A 214 -9.72 -6.91 0.51
N ALA A 215 -10.31 -8.08 0.25
CA ALA A 215 -9.61 -9.35 0.45
C ALA A 215 -8.42 -9.50 -0.51
N LEU A 216 -8.56 -9.02 -1.75
CA LEU A 216 -7.47 -9.04 -2.75
C LEU A 216 -6.37 -8.02 -2.43
N THR A 217 -6.74 -6.79 -2.03
CA THR A 217 -5.80 -5.71 -1.71
C THR A 217 -5.05 -5.97 -0.40
N ASN A 218 -5.67 -6.61 0.59
CA ASN A 218 -5.00 -7.00 1.84
C ASN A 218 -3.78 -7.88 1.59
N VAL A 219 -3.86 -8.81 0.63
CA VAL A 219 -2.69 -9.61 0.22
C VAL A 219 -1.59 -8.73 -0.35
N ALA A 220 -1.94 -7.76 -1.22
CA ALA A 220 -0.95 -6.84 -1.78
C ALA A 220 -0.29 -5.96 -0.72
N VAL A 221 -1.04 -5.51 0.30
CA VAL A 221 -0.49 -4.78 1.45
C VAL A 221 0.51 -5.62 2.23
N ASP A 222 0.21 -6.91 2.45
CA ASP A 222 1.11 -7.83 3.16
C ASP A 222 2.37 -8.14 2.34
N VAL A 223 2.26 -8.27 1.01
CA VAL A 223 3.43 -8.41 0.11
C VAL A 223 4.26 -7.13 0.11
N ARG A 224 3.62 -5.95 0.00
CA ARG A 224 4.27 -4.65 0.10
C ARG A 224 5.09 -4.53 1.38
N ALA A 225 4.54 -4.94 2.53
CA ALA A 225 5.26 -4.91 3.79
C ALA A 225 6.56 -5.72 3.74
N LEU A 226 6.52 -6.93 3.18
CA LEU A 226 7.72 -7.76 3.00
C LEU A 226 8.72 -7.14 2.05
N VAL A 227 8.28 -6.61 0.91
CA VAL A 227 9.16 -5.96 -0.07
C VAL A 227 9.80 -4.71 0.53
N THR A 228 9.07 -3.93 1.33
CA THR A 228 9.64 -2.80 2.08
C THR A 228 10.72 -3.24 3.05
N ILE A 229 10.46 -4.29 3.84
CA ILE A 229 11.45 -4.85 4.75
C ILE A 229 12.70 -5.29 3.99
N ALA A 230 12.51 -6.01 2.88
CA ALA A 230 13.59 -6.55 2.08
C ALA A 230 14.41 -5.48 1.37
N ALA A 231 13.78 -4.39 0.91
CA ALA A 231 14.45 -3.31 0.19
C ALA A 231 15.00 -2.19 1.09
N GLY A 232 14.59 -2.13 2.36
CA GLY A 232 14.89 -1.00 3.25
C GLY A 232 14.23 0.32 2.85
N LYS A 233 13.35 0.29 1.85
CA LYS A 233 12.71 1.44 1.19
C LYS A 233 11.22 1.20 1.03
N SER A 234 10.40 2.25 0.93
CA SER A 234 8.95 2.10 0.82
C SER A 234 8.54 1.50 -0.54
N ALA A 235 7.97 0.29 -0.53
CA ALA A 235 7.49 -0.44 -1.69
C ALA A 235 6.04 -0.03 -2.00
N GLU A 236 5.84 1.14 -2.60
CA GLU A 236 4.51 1.65 -2.95
C GLU A 236 3.75 0.73 -3.91
N ILE A 237 2.42 0.70 -3.78
CA ILE A 237 1.54 0.13 -4.80
C ILE A 237 1.31 1.24 -5.83
N GLU A 238 1.94 1.12 -6.99
CA GLU A 238 1.96 2.17 -8.04
C GLU A 238 0.78 2.06 -9.00
N LYS A 239 0.26 0.85 -9.19
CA LYS A 239 -0.90 0.57 -10.05
C LYS A 239 -1.69 -0.58 -9.47
N VAL A 240 -3.02 -0.46 -9.51
CA VAL A 240 -3.95 -1.55 -9.24
C VAL A 240 -4.90 -1.68 -10.40
N VAL A 241 -5.05 -2.91 -10.87
CA VAL A 241 -6.01 -3.29 -11.90
C VAL A 241 -6.87 -4.41 -11.35
N LEU A 242 -8.18 -4.28 -11.47
CA LEU A 242 -9.14 -5.31 -11.17
C LEU A 242 -9.62 -5.94 -12.48
N GLN A 243 -9.98 -7.21 -12.43
CA GLN A 243 -10.67 -7.86 -13.54
C GLN A 243 -11.93 -8.55 -13.02
N HIS A 244 -13.00 -8.41 -13.79
CA HIS A 244 -14.31 -8.99 -13.51
C HIS A 244 -14.73 -9.87 -14.69
N PRO A 245 -15.26 -11.09 -14.49
CA PRO A 245 -15.61 -11.98 -15.60
C PRO A 245 -16.69 -11.42 -16.54
N ALA A 246 -17.55 -10.52 -16.06
CA ALA A 246 -18.55 -9.83 -16.88
C ALA A 246 -17.98 -8.67 -17.72
N VAL A 247 -16.73 -8.26 -17.49
CA VAL A 247 -16.05 -7.16 -18.19
C VAL A 247 -14.97 -7.77 -19.07
N ALA A 248 -15.35 -8.15 -20.30
CA ALA A 248 -14.49 -8.86 -21.24
C ALA A 248 -14.82 -8.53 -22.70
N SER A 249 -13.78 -8.34 -23.51
CA SER A 249 -13.87 -8.24 -24.96
C SER A 249 -13.68 -9.59 -25.63
N THR A 250 -14.18 -9.69 -26.86
CA THR A 250 -13.95 -10.86 -27.72
C THR A 250 -12.97 -10.48 -28.82
N ILE A 251 -11.84 -11.18 -28.90
CA ILE A 251 -10.78 -10.90 -29.89
C ILE A 251 -10.45 -12.17 -30.70
N GLY A 252 -10.12 -11.97 -31.98
CA GLY A 252 -9.55 -12.99 -32.87
C GLY A 252 -10.56 -13.93 -33.54
N SER A 253 -10.03 -14.84 -34.37
CA SER A 253 -10.77 -15.95 -34.98
C SER A 253 -9.96 -17.25 -34.80
N PRO A 254 -10.46 -18.25 -34.05
CA PRO A 254 -11.76 -18.28 -33.34
C PRO A 254 -11.83 -17.28 -32.18
N PRO A 255 -13.04 -16.79 -31.83
CA PRO A 255 -13.24 -15.79 -30.79
C PRO A 255 -12.72 -16.29 -29.44
N ARG A 256 -11.82 -15.50 -28.84
CA ARG A 256 -11.34 -15.70 -27.46
C ARG A 256 -11.81 -14.52 -26.62
N SER A 257 -12.45 -14.83 -25.49
CA SER A 257 -12.78 -13.82 -24.50
C SER A 257 -11.51 -13.43 -23.74
N ILE A 258 -11.21 -12.14 -23.71
CA ILE A 258 -10.11 -11.54 -22.96
C ILE A 258 -10.74 -10.59 -21.94
N ARG A 259 -10.38 -10.76 -20.68
CA ARG A 259 -10.85 -9.87 -19.62
C ARG A 259 -10.26 -8.49 -19.79
N GLU A 260 -11.09 -7.49 -19.60
CA GLU A 260 -10.66 -6.10 -19.64
C GLU A 260 -10.20 -5.65 -18.25
N ASP A 261 -9.29 -4.68 -18.27
CA ASP A 261 -8.66 -4.13 -17.08
C ASP A 261 -9.52 -2.98 -16.54
N ILE A 262 -9.93 -3.09 -15.28
CA ILE A 262 -10.58 -2.00 -14.54
C ILE A 262 -9.51 -1.31 -13.70
N SER A 263 -9.11 -0.10 -14.08
CA SER A 263 -8.05 0.62 -13.35
C SER A 263 -8.60 1.16 -12.03
N TYR A 264 -7.92 0.85 -10.92
CA TYR A 264 -8.33 1.28 -9.59
C TYR A 264 -7.36 2.31 -9.02
N TYR A 265 -7.83 3.55 -8.92
CA TYR A 265 -7.16 4.67 -8.29
C TYR A 265 -7.67 4.78 -6.86
N SER A 266 -6.77 4.69 -5.89
CA SER A 266 -7.11 4.81 -4.47
C SER A 266 -6.03 5.59 -3.75
N ARG A 267 -6.44 6.33 -2.72
CA ARG A 267 -5.49 7.04 -1.86
C ARG A 267 -4.87 6.04 -0.89
N TRP A 268 -3.83 5.34 -1.35
CA TRP A 268 -3.06 4.46 -0.47
C TRP A 268 -2.45 5.34 0.63
N SER A 269 -2.78 5.07 1.88
CA SER A 269 -2.65 6.00 3.01
C SER A 269 -1.22 6.47 3.30
N HIS A 270 -0.21 5.98 2.58
CA HIS A 270 1.17 6.32 2.78
C HIS A 270 1.98 6.20 1.48
N ARG A 271 2.40 7.34 0.94
CA ARG A 271 3.38 7.48 -0.14
C ARG A 271 4.67 8.03 0.47
N ALA A 272 5.80 7.41 0.17
CA ALA A 272 7.09 7.99 0.53
C ALA A 272 7.43 9.10 -0.46
N ALA A 273 8.46 9.89 -0.16
CA ALA A 273 9.05 10.80 -1.14
C ALA A 273 9.48 10.00 -2.39
N GLU A 274 9.65 10.68 -3.54
CA GLU A 274 10.20 10.05 -4.74
C GLU A 274 11.62 9.53 -4.44
N GLU A 275 11.71 8.24 -4.10
CA GLU A 275 12.95 7.55 -3.87
C GLU A 275 13.41 6.83 -5.14
N PRO A 276 14.73 6.82 -5.42
CA PRO A 276 15.25 6.05 -6.54
C PRO A 276 14.96 4.56 -6.35
N PRO A 277 14.70 3.80 -7.45
CA PRO A 277 14.50 2.37 -7.37
C PRO A 277 15.61 1.67 -6.59
N ALA A 278 15.24 0.78 -5.67
CA ALA A 278 16.18 -0.09 -4.97
C ALA A 278 17.02 -0.86 -5.98
N ARG A 279 18.33 -0.86 -5.74
CA ARG A 279 19.30 -1.69 -6.45
C ARG A 279 19.51 -2.99 -5.70
N ARG A 280 20.11 -3.98 -6.35
CA ARG A 280 20.37 -5.29 -5.74
C ARG A 280 21.19 -5.18 -4.44
N GLN A 281 22.18 -4.28 -4.41
CA GLN A 281 22.99 -4.03 -3.22
C GLN A 281 22.26 -3.30 -2.08
N ASP A 282 21.10 -2.70 -2.36
CA ASP A 282 20.26 -2.06 -1.33
C ASP A 282 19.38 -3.10 -0.61
N LEU A 283 19.28 -4.32 -1.14
CA LEU A 283 18.42 -5.35 -0.57
C LEU A 283 19.06 -5.99 0.66
N TYR A 284 18.29 -6.09 1.73
CA TYR A 284 18.57 -6.94 2.87
C TYR A 284 18.51 -8.42 2.53
N PHE A 285 17.59 -8.80 1.65
CA PHE A 285 17.46 -10.16 1.10
C PHE A 285 16.57 -10.13 -0.15
N ASP A 286 16.76 -11.07 -1.06
CA ASP A 286 15.89 -11.27 -2.23
C ASP A 286 14.86 -12.39 -1.99
N LEU A 287 13.96 -12.60 -2.95
CA LEU A 287 12.93 -13.64 -2.88
C LEU A 287 13.53 -15.04 -2.73
N MET A 288 14.67 -15.33 -3.35
CA MET A 288 15.28 -16.67 -3.30
C MET A 288 15.89 -16.95 -1.93
N THR A 289 16.59 -15.97 -1.36
CA THR A 289 17.13 -15.97 0.00
C THR A 289 16.01 -16.14 1.02
N PHE A 290 14.84 -15.52 0.78
CA PHE A 290 13.65 -15.67 1.62
C PHE A 290 12.97 -17.07 1.55
N GLY A 291 13.46 -17.97 0.68
CA GLY A 291 12.87 -19.30 0.48
C GLY A 291 11.84 -19.36 -0.65
N GLY A 292 11.93 -18.43 -1.60
CA GLY A 292 11.11 -18.37 -2.81
C GLY A 292 9.63 -18.12 -2.53
N ILE A 293 8.78 -18.54 -3.48
CA ILE A 293 7.33 -18.38 -3.38
C ILE A 293 6.72 -19.12 -2.17
N ARG A 294 7.37 -20.17 -1.69
CA ARG A 294 6.97 -20.87 -0.46
C ARG A 294 7.23 -20.02 0.79
N GLY A 295 8.34 -19.29 0.82
CA GLY A 295 8.63 -18.28 1.85
C GLY A 295 7.54 -17.22 1.88
N LEU A 296 7.15 -16.69 0.71
CA LEU A 296 6.04 -15.74 0.60
C LEU A 296 4.72 -16.29 1.17
N GLY A 297 4.37 -17.55 0.88
CA GLY A 297 3.17 -18.17 1.45
C GLY A 297 3.17 -18.25 2.98
N ARG A 298 4.33 -18.56 3.59
CA ARG A 298 4.48 -18.55 5.05
C ARG A 298 4.38 -17.14 5.63
N TRP A 299 4.97 -16.15 4.95
CA TRP A 299 4.85 -14.74 5.31
C TRP A 299 3.39 -14.28 5.34
N LEU A 300 2.63 -14.50 4.26
CA LEU A 300 1.21 -14.10 4.19
C LEU A 300 0.38 -14.74 5.32
N THR A 301 0.69 -15.99 5.69
CA THR A 301 0.03 -16.66 6.81
C THR A 301 0.31 -15.95 8.15
N VAL A 302 1.54 -15.49 8.35
CA VAL A 302 1.95 -14.74 9.54
C VAL A 302 1.42 -13.31 9.53
N ALA A 303 1.48 -12.60 8.41
CA ALA A 303 0.96 -11.25 8.27
C ALA A 303 -0.55 -11.20 8.60
N ARG A 304 -1.33 -12.15 8.10
CA ARG A 304 -2.75 -12.32 8.45
C ARG A 304 -2.99 -12.61 9.94
N LYS A 305 -2.01 -13.19 10.65
CA LYS A 305 -2.09 -13.45 12.09
C LYS A 305 -1.79 -12.21 12.94
N TYR A 306 -0.95 -11.30 12.44
CA TYR A 306 -0.53 -10.08 13.14
C TYR A 306 -0.77 -8.80 12.31
N PRO A 307 -1.99 -8.59 11.76
CA PRO A 307 -2.22 -7.52 10.79
C PRO A 307 -2.09 -6.14 11.43
N THR A 308 -2.57 -6.00 12.67
CA THR A 308 -2.52 -4.72 13.40
C THR A 308 -1.09 -4.34 13.76
N GLU A 309 -0.30 -5.30 14.27
CA GLU A 309 1.09 -5.09 14.63
C GLU A 309 1.94 -4.75 13.41
N LEU A 310 1.78 -5.52 12.33
CA LEU A 310 2.52 -5.28 11.09
C LEU A 310 2.19 -3.90 10.53
N ARG A 311 0.91 -3.54 10.37
CA ARG A 311 0.50 -2.23 9.84
C ARG A 311 1.03 -1.08 10.69
N ARG A 312 0.99 -1.21 12.01
CA ARG A 312 1.49 -0.18 12.94
C ARG A 312 2.99 0.04 12.79
N VAL A 313 3.79 -1.02 12.68
CA VAL A 313 5.24 -0.89 12.45
C VAL A 313 5.52 -0.37 11.05
N MET A 314 4.82 -0.86 10.03
CA MET A 314 5.06 -0.42 8.66
C MET A 314 4.65 1.03 8.42
N ALA A 315 3.67 1.57 9.16
CA ALA A 315 3.34 3.00 9.12
C ALA A 315 4.55 3.89 9.43
N THR A 316 5.48 3.42 10.29
CA THR A 316 6.74 4.13 10.61
C THR A 316 7.72 4.20 9.42
N ARG A 317 7.55 3.31 8.43
CA ARG A 317 8.36 3.25 7.21
C ARG A 317 7.69 3.92 6.02
N TYR A 318 6.37 4.02 6.03
CA TYR A 318 5.65 4.61 4.92
C TYR A 318 5.42 6.12 5.07
N THR A 319 5.50 6.65 6.30
CA THR A 319 5.39 8.09 6.57
C THR A 319 6.77 8.67 6.85
N GLY A 320 7.35 9.38 5.87
CA GLY A 320 8.68 10.00 6.00
C GLY A 320 8.79 10.96 7.19
N ASP A 321 7.73 11.76 7.42
CA ASP A 321 7.70 12.81 8.43
C ASP A 321 7.18 12.36 9.81
N MET A 322 7.12 11.06 10.08
CA MET A 322 6.71 10.57 11.41
C MET A 322 7.77 10.92 12.47
N TYR A 323 7.36 11.62 13.53
CA TYR A 323 8.18 11.92 14.69
C TYR A 323 8.77 10.66 15.31
N VAL A 324 9.99 10.76 15.85
CA VAL A 324 10.73 9.61 16.41
C VAL A 324 9.97 8.98 17.58
N GLU A 325 9.33 9.81 18.40
CA GLU A 325 8.43 9.44 19.48
C GLU A 325 7.34 8.48 18.99
N ASP A 326 6.68 8.85 17.89
CA ASP A 326 5.59 8.06 17.30
C ASP A 326 6.13 6.75 16.74
N ARG A 327 7.33 6.75 16.13
CA ARG A 327 7.98 5.52 15.66
C ARG A 327 8.27 4.56 16.82
N ILE A 328 8.81 5.07 17.93
CA ILE A 328 9.09 4.29 19.14
C ILE A 328 7.79 3.76 19.74
N MET A 329 6.79 4.62 19.96
CA MET A 329 5.52 4.23 20.58
C MET A 329 4.76 3.20 19.74
N ASN A 330 4.71 3.39 18.41
CA ASN A 330 4.07 2.45 17.51
C ASN A 330 4.77 1.08 17.56
N THR A 331 6.10 1.06 17.53
CA THR A 331 6.86 -0.20 17.52
C THR A 331 6.82 -0.91 18.86
N CYS A 332 6.94 -0.19 19.98
CA CYS A 332 6.78 -0.75 21.33
C CYS A 332 5.40 -1.40 21.51
N ALA A 333 4.33 -0.70 21.12
CA ALA A 333 2.98 -1.24 21.23
C ALA A 333 2.75 -2.45 20.31
N ALA A 334 3.37 -2.47 19.13
CA ALA A 334 3.33 -3.62 18.24
C ALA A 334 4.08 -4.83 18.80
N LEU A 335 5.26 -4.63 19.39
CA LEU A 335 6.03 -5.70 20.05
C LEU A 335 5.29 -6.28 21.25
N GLU A 336 4.65 -5.44 22.06
CA GLU A 336 3.86 -5.86 23.21
C GLU A 336 2.68 -6.76 22.79
N SER A 337 1.94 -6.31 21.76
CA SER A 337 0.81 -7.04 21.19
C SER A 337 1.25 -8.33 20.50
N PHE A 338 2.33 -8.27 19.71
CA PHE A 338 2.93 -9.43 19.05
C PHE A 338 3.27 -10.53 20.05
N ASP A 339 4.01 -10.19 21.11
CA ASP A 339 4.39 -11.17 22.12
C ASP A 339 3.19 -11.73 22.89
N GLY A 340 2.22 -10.87 23.22
CA GLY A 340 0.96 -11.29 23.84
C GLY A 340 0.20 -12.33 23.02
N THR A 341 0.03 -12.06 21.73
CA THR A 341 -0.63 -12.98 20.79
C THR A 341 0.21 -14.25 20.56
N ARG A 342 1.53 -14.13 20.45
CA ARG A 342 2.44 -15.25 20.20
C ARG A 342 2.47 -16.25 21.37
N ARG A 343 2.58 -15.77 22.61
CA ARG A 343 2.66 -16.62 23.81
C ARG A 343 1.30 -17.11 24.32
N ARG A 344 0.18 -16.59 23.79
CA ARG A 344 -1.18 -16.91 24.25
C ARG A 344 -1.36 -16.73 25.76
N ASN A 345 -0.70 -15.71 26.33
CA ASN A 345 -0.73 -15.49 27.78
C ASN A 345 -2.17 -15.19 28.24
N ARG A 346 -2.66 -15.98 29.19
CA ARG A 346 -4.07 -16.02 29.60
C ARG A 346 -4.52 -14.86 30.50
N ARG A 347 -3.62 -13.96 30.92
CA ARG A 347 -3.98 -12.69 31.56
C ARG A 347 -3.04 -11.60 31.07
N ARG A 348 -3.59 -10.62 30.36
CA ARG A 348 -2.83 -9.50 29.78
C ARG A 348 -2.22 -8.60 30.87
N GLU A 349 -2.85 -8.60 32.04
CA GLU A 349 -2.59 -7.73 33.19
C GLU A 349 -1.38 -8.14 34.04
N ASP A 350 -0.91 -9.39 33.94
CA ASP A 350 0.11 -9.94 34.85
C ASP A 350 1.55 -9.92 34.29
N VAL A 351 1.77 -9.36 33.09
CA VAL A 351 3.10 -9.36 32.45
C VAL A 351 3.52 -7.94 32.13
N GLU A 352 4.61 -7.50 32.75
CA GLU A 352 5.17 -6.17 32.55
C GLU A 352 5.69 -5.96 31.12
N PHE A 353 5.72 -4.70 30.69
CA PHE A 353 6.23 -4.33 29.37
C PHE A 353 7.69 -4.79 29.16
N ALA A 354 8.54 -4.64 30.18
CA ALA A 354 9.93 -5.09 30.14
C ALA A 354 10.05 -6.59 29.80
N ASP A 355 9.25 -7.43 30.46
CA ASP A 355 9.23 -8.88 30.23
C ASP A 355 8.85 -9.25 28.81
N ARG A 356 7.92 -8.52 28.20
CA ARG A 356 7.49 -8.73 26.82
C ARG A 356 8.59 -8.37 25.84
N ILE A 357 9.27 -7.25 26.05
CA ILE A 357 10.42 -6.86 25.21
C ILE A 357 11.57 -7.86 25.39
N THR A 358 11.89 -8.28 26.61
CA THR A 358 12.87 -9.33 26.87
C THR A 358 12.50 -10.63 26.16
N ALA A 359 11.23 -11.03 26.16
CA ALA A 359 10.76 -12.22 25.45
C ALA A 359 10.91 -12.10 23.93
N CYS A 360 10.69 -10.91 23.36
CA CYS A 360 10.96 -10.64 21.94
C CYS A 360 12.46 -10.73 21.62
N VAL A 361 13.34 -10.11 22.42
CA VAL A 361 14.80 -10.15 22.21
C VAL A 361 15.32 -11.59 22.27
N LYS A 362 14.87 -12.39 23.26
CA LYS A 362 15.22 -13.82 23.37
C LYS A 362 14.68 -14.66 22.22
N PHE A 363 13.57 -14.24 21.61
CA PHE A 363 13.00 -14.93 20.46
C PHE A 363 13.72 -14.56 19.16
N ALA A 364 14.26 -13.35 19.05
CA ALA A 364 14.98 -12.88 17.86
C ALA A 364 16.22 -13.74 17.54
N PRO A 365 16.66 -13.77 16.27
CA PRO A 365 17.87 -14.48 15.87
C PRO A 365 19.13 -13.78 16.42
N PRO A 366 20.26 -14.50 16.57
CA PRO A 366 21.47 -13.96 17.22
C PRO A 366 22.03 -12.68 16.60
N GLN A 367 21.80 -12.47 15.30
CA GLN A 367 22.25 -11.29 14.54
C GLN A 367 21.69 -9.99 15.13
N LEU A 368 20.53 -10.01 15.80
CA LEU A 368 20.01 -8.85 16.52
C LEU A 368 20.93 -8.45 17.68
N SER A 369 21.53 -9.41 18.39
CA SER A 369 22.37 -9.12 19.55
C SER A 369 23.58 -8.26 19.17
N ALA A 370 24.12 -8.44 17.97
CA ALA A 370 25.19 -7.60 17.44
C ALA A 370 24.75 -6.13 17.28
N LEU A 371 23.49 -5.89 16.90
CA LEU A 371 22.93 -4.54 16.71
C LEU A 371 22.61 -3.85 18.05
N LEU A 372 22.25 -4.59 19.10
CA LEU A 372 21.95 -4.02 20.41
C LEU A 372 23.20 -3.51 21.12
N VAL A 373 24.34 -4.20 20.94
CA VAL A 373 25.68 -3.92 21.51
C VAL A 373 25.75 -4.04 23.04
N GLU A 374 24.80 -3.42 23.75
CA GLU A 374 24.65 -3.49 25.20
C GLU A 374 24.13 -4.87 25.64
N ASP A 375 24.30 -5.19 26.92
CA ASP A 375 23.60 -6.34 27.49
C ASP A 375 22.09 -6.12 27.44
N MET A 376 21.35 -7.21 27.22
CA MET A 376 19.91 -7.17 27.04
C MET A 376 19.16 -6.48 28.19
N THR A 377 19.64 -6.58 29.43
CA THR A 377 18.94 -6.00 30.59
C THR A 377 19.04 -4.48 30.56
N THR A 378 20.25 -3.97 30.29
CA THR A 378 20.50 -2.53 30.14
C THR A 378 19.71 -1.95 28.97
N TRP A 379 19.74 -2.61 27.81
CA TRP A 379 18.99 -2.14 26.63
C TRP A 379 17.47 -2.11 26.88
N VAL A 380 16.91 -3.15 27.51
CA VAL A 380 15.48 -3.19 27.85
C VAL A 380 15.12 -2.07 28.83
N ALA A 381 15.96 -1.80 29.84
CA ALA A 381 15.75 -0.69 30.76
C ALA A 381 15.74 0.67 30.03
N ALA A 382 16.61 0.85 29.04
CA ALA A 382 16.63 2.04 28.20
C ALA A 382 15.34 2.19 27.37
N VAL A 383 14.84 1.11 26.75
CA VAL A 383 13.55 1.10 26.03
C VAL A 383 12.40 1.48 26.95
N VAL A 384 12.32 0.89 28.15
CA VAL A 384 11.26 1.18 29.15
C VAL A 384 11.30 2.65 29.55
N ARG A 385 12.50 3.17 29.86
CA ARG A 385 12.72 4.57 30.24
C ARG A 385 12.22 5.52 29.14
N VAL A 386 12.66 5.32 27.89
CA VAL A 386 12.28 6.17 26.76
C VAL A 386 10.78 6.09 26.49
N ARG A 387 10.19 4.89 26.48
CA ARG A 387 8.74 4.71 26.31
C ARG A 387 7.95 5.45 27.38
N ASN A 388 8.37 5.39 28.65
CA ASN A 388 7.70 6.08 29.74
C ASN A 388 7.88 7.61 29.66
N GLN A 389 9.05 8.09 29.24
CA GLN A 389 9.28 9.52 29.01
C GLN A 389 8.37 10.07 27.91
N VAL A 390 8.25 9.37 26.77
CA VAL A 390 7.34 9.75 25.68
C VAL A 390 5.88 9.73 26.15
N ALA A 391 5.49 8.75 26.97
CA ALA A 391 4.12 8.63 27.47
C ALA A 391 3.74 9.70 28.52
N HIS A 392 4.68 10.19 29.34
CA HIS A 392 4.37 11.03 30.50
C HIS A 392 4.90 12.48 30.41
N HIS A 393 5.96 12.76 29.63
CA HIS A 393 6.68 14.05 29.68
C HIS A 393 7.17 14.51 28.29
N GLY A 394 6.29 14.49 27.28
CA GLY A 394 6.63 14.76 25.87
C GLY A 394 7.31 16.10 25.54
N HIS A 395 7.38 17.07 26.47
CA HIS A 395 8.12 18.32 26.25
C HIS A 395 9.64 18.13 26.25
N VAL A 396 10.20 17.33 27.16
CA VAL A 396 11.66 17.17 27.27
C VAL A 396 12.22 16.40 26.07
N PHE A 397 11.53 15.35 25.62
CA PHE A 397 11.95 14.56 24.46
C PHE A 397 12.05 15.41 23.18
N ARG A 398 11.08 16.33 22.97
CA ARG A 398 11.08 17.23 21.81
C ARG A 398 12.21 18.27 21.85
N GLU A 399 12.63 18.68 23.03
CA GLU A 399 13.71 19.66 23.21
C GLU A 399 15.10 19.02 23.17
N THR A 400 15.23 17.74 23.54
CA THR A 400 16.52 17.04 23.65
C THR A 400 16.72 15.94 22.63
N GLY A 401 15.87 15.82 21.61
CA GLY A 401 15.89 14.76 20.60
C GLY A 401 17.31 14.38 20.16
N THR A 402 17.84 13.25 20.65
CA THR A 402 19.24 12.87 20.43
C THR A 402 19.35 11.88 19.27
N ALA A 403 20.52 11.83 18.62
CA ALA A 403 20.86 10.76 17.68
C ALA A 403 20.65 9.35 18.29
N GLY A 404 20.75 9.21 19.61
CA GLY A 404 20.51 7.97 20.33
C GLY A 404 19.06 7.47 20.33
N GLU A 405 18.07 8.35 20.13
CA GLU A 405 16.65 7.96 20.05
C GLU A 405 16.28 7.47 18.65
N HIS A 406 16.86 8.07 17.61
CA HIS A 406 16.77 7.55 16.25
C HIS A 406 17.33 6.12 16.16
N LEU A 407 18.52 5.90 16.74
CA LEU A 407 19.11 4.56 16.81
C LEU A 407 18.20 3.57 17.55
N LEU A 408 17.62 3.97 18.69
CA LEU A 408 16.70 3.13 19.45
C LEU A 408 15.44 2.76 18.64
N ALA A 409 14.88 3.71 17.89
CA ALA A 409 13.74 3.47 17.00
C ALA A 409 14.09 2.43 15.92
N GLU A 410 15.29 2.53 15.34
CA GLU A 410 15.79 1.55 14.36
C GLU A 410 16.01 0.17 14.98
N GLN A 411 16.59 0.10 16.18
CA GLN A 411 16.77 -1.17 16.92
C GLN A 411 15.42 -1.85 17.23
N LEU A 412 14.43 -1.08 17.67
CA LEU A 412 13.08 -1.59 17.93
C LEU A 412 12.40 -2.10 16.65
N TYR A 413 12.52 -1.37 15.54
CA TYR A 413 12.01 -1.81 14.25
C TYR A 413 12.64 -3.16 13.84
N TRP A 414 13.97 -3.27 13.91
CA TRP A 414 14.66 -4.50 13.54
C TRP A 414 14.33 -5.65 14.48
N LEU A 415 14.15 -5.41 15.78
CA LEU A 415 13.63 -6.42 16.69
C LEU A 415 12.28 -6.96 16.22
N PHE A 416 11.34 -6.09 15.85
CA PHE A 416 10.03 -6.52 15.34
C PHE A 416 10.14 -7.30 14.03
N VAL A 417 10.88 -6.77 13.05
CA VAL A 417 11.08 -7.40 11.74
C VAL A 417 11.70 -8.79 11.91
N MET A 418 12.76 -8.92 12.69
CA MET A 418 13.43 -10.19 12.94
C MET A 418 12.51 -11.20 13.62
N CYS A 419 11.67 -10.77 14.56
CA CYS A 419 10.66 -11.61 15.19
C CYS A 419 9.61 -12.09 14.17
N MET A 420 9.12 -11.20 13.31
CA MET A 420 8.13 -11.53 12.25
C MET A 420 8.71 -12.50 11.21
N LEU A 421 9.94 -12.26 10.75
CA LEU A 421 10.65 -13.14 9.82
C LEU A 421 10.86 -14.52 10.46
N ARG A 422 11.29 -14.59 11.72
CA ARG A 422 11.49 -15.85 12.44
C ARG A 422 10.19 -16.64 12.61
N VAL A 423 9.09 -16.00 13.01
CA VAL A 423 7.81 -16.71 13.15
C VAL A 423 7.24 -17.15 11.79
N SER A 424 7.62 -16.50 10.69
CA SER A 424 7.33 -16.96 9.32
C SER A 424 8.22 -18.12 8.85
N GLY A 425 9.21 -18.53 9.64
CA GLY A 425 10.18 -19.55 9.25
C GLY A 425 11.06 -19.07 8.09
N ALA A 426 11.51 -17.82 8.14
CA ALA A 426 12.56 -17.34 7.25
C ALA A 426 13.84 -18.19 7.43
N PRO A 427 14.53 -18.59 6.35
CA PRO A 427 15.80 -19.30 6.44
C PRO A 427 16.89 -18.48 7.14
N ASP A 428 17.89 -19.14 7.75
CA ASP A 428 19.00 -18.46 8.43
C ASP A 428 19.78 -17.51 7.52
N ALA A 429 19.89 -17.85 6.23
CA ALA A 429 20.50 -17.00 5.20
C ALA A 429 19.86 -15.59 5.10
N VAL A 430 18.58 -15.44 5.44
CA VAL A 430 17.92 -14.12 5.51
C VAL A 430 18.53 -13.29 6.64
N PHE A 431 18.70 -13.89 7.81
CA PHE A 431 19.24 -13.20 8.98
C PHE A 431 20.72 -12.87 8.80
N ASP A 432 21.48 -13.78 8.18
CA ASP A 432 22.88 -13.54 7.83
C ASP A 432 23.01 -12.38 6.83
N SER A 433 22.19 -12.38 5.78
CA SER A 433 22.16 -11.30 4.78
C SER A 433 21.83 -9.95 5.41
N ILE A 434 20.84 -9.90 6.32
CA ILE A 434 20.54 -8.68 7.08
C ILE A 434 21.74 -8.24 7.93
N GLY A 435 22.35 -9.17 8.70
CA GLY A 435 23.49 -8.86 9.56
C GLY A 435 24.72 -8.34 8.80
N CYS A 436 24.91 -8.78 7.56
CA CYS A 436 25.99 -8.33 6.67
C CYS A 436 25.69 -6.99 5.97
N HIS A 437 24.44 -6.52 5.98
CA HIS A 437 24.02 -5.33 5.24
C HIS A 437 24.69 -4.05 5.78
N GLY A 438 25.08 -3.15 4.87
CA GLY A 438 25.84 -1.94 5.21
C GLY A 438 25.15 -1.04 6.23
N GLN A 439 23.82 -0.89 6.13
CA GLN A 439 23.05 -0.10 7.09
C GLN A 439 23.04 -0.72 8.50
N ILE A 440 22.96 -2.05 8.63
CA ILE A 440 23.00 -2.72 9.96
C ILE A 440 24.37 -2.59 10.58
N ARG A 441 25.43 -2.71 9.77
CA ARG A 441 26.81 -2.48 10.23
C ARG A 441 26.99 -1.06 10.72
N TRP A 442 26.52 -0.07 9.95
CA TRP A 442 26.56 1.34 10.36
C TRP A 442 25.78 1.58 11.67
N LEU A 443 24.56 1.07 11.79
CA LEU A 443 23.78 1.18 13.04
C LEU A 443 24.48 0.51 14.23
N THR A 444 25.15 -0.62 14.00
CA THR A 444 25.93 -1.33 15.01
C THR A 444 27.15 -0.51 15.46
N GLU A 445 27.83 0.16 14.53
CA GLU A 445 28.93 1.08 14.83
C GLU A 445 28.44 2.27 15.66
N GLN A 446 27.31 2.88 15.28
CA GLN A 446 26.69 3.96 16.05
C GLN A 446 26.28 3.54 17.47
N ALA A 447 25.79 2.31 17.64
CA ALA A 447 25.51 1.75 18.97
C ALA A 447 26.76 1.59 19.85
N ARG A 448 27.92 1.28 19.26
CA ARG A 448 29.19 1.15 20.00
C ARG A 448 29.79 2.49 20.40
N GLU A 449 29.57 3.52 19.60
CA GLU A 449 30.07 4.88 19.87
C GLU A 449 29.23 5.60 20.93
N ARG A 450 28.04 5.08 21.26
CA ARG A 450 27.19 5.65 22.30
C ARG A 450 27.84 5.47 23.68
N PRO A 451 28.07 6.54 24.45
CA PRO A 451 28.53 6.40 25.82
C PRO A 451 27.45 5.69 26.65
N ALA A 452 27.86 4.71 27.45
CA ALA A 452 26.97 4.06 28.42
C ALA A 452 26.41 5.13 29.37
N THR A 453 25.10 5.39 29.29
CA THR A 453 24.38 6.39 30.10
C THR A 453 23.79 5.79 31.36
#